data_AF-A0A950WG24-F1
#
_entry.id   AF-A0A950WG24-F1
#
_cell.length_a   1.000
_cell.length_b   1.000
_cell.length_c   1.000
_cell.angle_alpha   90.00
_cell.angle_beta   90.00
_cell.angle_gamma   90.00
#
_symmetry.space_group_name_H-M   'P 1'
#
loop_
_entity.id
_entity.type
_entity.pdbx_description
1 polymer ?
#
loop_
_entity_poly.entity_id
_entity_poly.type
_entity_poly.pdbx_seq_one_letter_code
_entity_poly.pdbx_strand_id
1 'polypeptide(L)'
;MAEHDPKQHDHEHIAIPGYLLVFGVLVVGTIVTYVVALQDLDFIFPGANTLVALLIAFTKMACVMLFFMHVRWSPRLIWLAVVASFFWLAIMFSYTMQDYLTRATGVFTQ
;
A
#
# COMPACT_ATOMS: atom_id res chain seq x y z
N MET A 1 12.03 4.09 -58.95
CA MET A 1 11.55 5.21 -58.12
C MET A 1 10.20 4.79 -57.57
N ALA A 2 10.19 4.23 -56.36
CA ALA A 2 8.97 3.82 -55.68
C ALA A 2 9.15 4.14 -54.19
N GLU A 3 8.24 5.00 -53.72
CA GLU A 3 7.81 5.28 -52.35
C GLU A 3 8.85 5.25 -51.21
N HIS A 4 9.19 6.46 -50.77
CA HIS A 4 9.59 6.72 -49.39
C HIS A 4 8.33 6.68 -48.51
N ASP A 5 8.11 5.59 -47.79
CA ASP A 5 7.05 5.48 -46.76
C ASP A 5 7.46 6.35 -45.55
N PRO A 6 6.77 7.48 -45.29
CA PRO A 6 7.10 8.28 -44.13
C PRO A 6 6.57 7.54 -42.91
N LYS A 7 7.49 6.95 -42.14
CA LYS A 7 7.21 6.44 -40.79
C LYS A 7 6.81 7.62 -39.91
N GLN A 8 5.52 7.92 -39.92
CA GLN A 8 4.87 8.85 -39.01
C GLN A 8 4.91 8.23 -37.60
N HIS A 9 6.01 8.48 -36.90
CA HIS A 9 6.10 8.26 -35.46
C HIS A 9 5.33 9.38 -34.78
N ASP A 10 4.00 9.25 -34.74
CA ASP A 10 3.15 10.10 -33.91
C ASP A 10 3.50 9.80 -32.44
N HIS A 11 4.30 10.69 -31.87
CA HIS A 11 4.60 10.71 -30.44
C HIS A 11 3.31 11.07 -29.70
N GLU A 12 2.53 10.05 -29.38
CA GLU A 12 1.34 10.12 -28.55
C GLU A 12 1.74 10.67 -27.17
N HIS A 13 1.62 11.98 -26.98
CA HIS A 13 1.89 12.67 -25.73
C HIS A 13 0.81 12.28 -24.72
N ILE A 14 1.08 11.20 -23.98
CA ILE A 14 0.24 10.66 -22.91
C ILE A 14 -0.09 11.79 -21.92
N ALA A 15 -1.39 11.99 -21.71
CA ALA A 15 -1.97 13.10 -20.98
C ALA A 15 -1.40 13.26 -19.55
N ILE A 16 -0.59 14.31 -19.37
CA ILE A 16 -0.05 14.82 -18.10
C ILE A 16 -1.08 14.97 -16.96
N PRO A 17 -2.38 15.32 -17.16
CA PRO A 17 -3.29 15.55 -16.02
C PRO A 17 -3.56 14.31 -15.15
N GLY A 18 -3.48 13.10 -15.70
CA GLY A 18 -3.67 11.88 -14.92
C GLY A 18 -2.59 11.69 -13.87
N TYR A 19 -1.34 11.94 -14.23
CA TYR A 19 -0.19 11.82 -13.33
C TYR A 19 -0.23 12.86 -12.19
N LEU A 20 -0.67 14.09 -12.49
CA LEU A 20 -0.80 15.15 -11.50
C LEU A 20 -1.89 14.87 -10.45
N LEU A 21 -3.00 14.26 -10.87
CA LEU A 21 -4.07 13.87 -9.94
C LEU A 21 -3.58 12.81 -8.95
N VAL A 22 -2.89 11.78 -9.45
CA VAL A 22 -2.34 10.71 -8.60
C VAL A 22 -1.23 11.25 -7.69
N PHE A 23 -0.39 12.17 -8.18
CA PHE A 23 0.59 12.87 -7.37
C PHE A 23 -0.05 13.66 -6.22
N GLY A 24 -1.15 14.39 -6.49
CA GLY A 24 -1.92 15.09 -5.46
C GLY A 24 -2.42 14.16 -4.35
N VAL A 25 -2.96 12.99 -4.71
CA VAL A 25 -3.39 11.97 -3.74
C VAL A 25 -2.24 11.49 -2.84
N LEU A 26 -1.04 11.30 -3.39
CA LEU A 26 0.13 10.92 -2.60
C LEU A 26 0.59 12.01 -1.62
N VAL A 27 0.59 13.26 -2.07
CA VAL A 27 0.97 14.40 -1.24
C VAL A 27 -0.01 14.53 -0.08
N VAL A 28 -1.33 14.46 -0.35
CA VAL A 28 -2.36 14.48 0.68
C VAL A 28 -2.16 13.32 1.66
N GLY A 29 -1.96 12.10 1.18
CA GLY A 29 -1.72 10.95 2.06
C GLY A 29 -0.48 11.10 2.94
N THR A 30 0.56 11.80 2.47
CA THR A 30 1.78 12.06 3.24
C THR A 30 1.60 13.15 4.28
N ILE A 31 0.88 14.23 3.93
CA ILE A 31 0.53 15.31 4.86
C ILE A 31 -0.34 14.75 5.99
N VAL A 32 -1.34 13.93 5.66
CA VAL A 32 -2.22 13.31 6.68
C VAL A 32 -1.41 12.46 7.66
N THR A 33 -0.50 11.60 7.19
CA THR A 33 0.36 10.81 8.09
C THR A 33 1.23 11.70 8.97
N TYR A 34 1.82 12.76 8.40
CA TYR A 34 2.66 13.69 9.15
C TYR A 34 1.88 14.40 10.25
N VAL A 35 0.69 14.95 9.95
CA VAL A 35 -0.12 15.67 10.94
C VAL A 35 -0.56 14.75 12.06
N VAL A 36 -0.98 13.51 11.76
CA VAL A 36 -1.37 12.56 12.80
C VAL A 36 -0.18 12.14 13.66
N ALA A 37 1.02 12.00 13.08
CA ALA A 37 2.24 11.69 13.85
C ALA A 37 2.65 12.81 14.82
N LEU A 38 2.20 14.05 14.61
CA LEU A 38 2.45 15.18 15.53
C LEU A 38 1.44 15.26 16.68
N GLN A 39 0.35 14.49 16.62
CA GLN A 39 -0.66 14.45 17.66
C GLN A 39 -0.44 13.23 18.55
N ASP A 40 -0.32 13.44 19.85
CA ASP A 40 -0.30 12.34 20.82
C ASP A 40 -1.73 11.86 21.08
N LEU A 41 -2.08 10.73 20.47
CA LEU A 41 -3.38 10.06 20.65
C LEU A 41 -3.42 9.14 21.89
N ASP A 42 -2.36 9.15 22.70
CA ASP A 42 -2.19 8.26 23.86
C ASP A 42 -3.15 8.58 25.03
N PHE A 43 -3.98 9.61 24.89
CA PHE A 43 -5.04 9.97 25.86
C PHE A 43 -6.21 8.95 25.90
N ILE A 44 -6.43 8.16 24.84
CA ILE A 44 -7.58 7.25 24.72
C ILE A 44 -7.29 5.84 25.26
N PHE A 45 -6.14 5.26 24.92
CA PHE A 45 -5.70 3.93 25.35
C PHE A 45 -4.18 3.80 25.11
N PRO A 46 -3.42 3.10 25.98
CA PRO A 46 -2.00 2.86 25.76
C PRO A 46 -1.74 2.16 24.42
N GLY A 47 -1.05 2.84 23.50
CA GLY A 47 -0.73 2.32 22.16
C GLY A 47 -1.73 2.70 21.06
N ALA A 48 -2.70 3.60 21.36
CA ALA A 48 -3.61 4.14 20.36
C ALA A 48 -2.89 4.85 19.20
N ASN A 49 -1.76 5.50 19.47
CA ASN A 49 -0.94 6.13 18.44
C ASN A 49 -0.49 5.11 17.37
N THR A 50 0.04 3.96 17.78
CA THR A 50 0.50 2.90 16.87
C THR A 50 -0.65 2.32 16.04
N LEU A 51 -1.81 2.06 16.65
CA LEU A 51 -2.97 1.53 15.94
C LEU A 51 -3.47 2.51 14.86
N VAL A 52 -3.56 3.80 15.21
CA VAL A 52 -3.99 4.84 14.26
C VAL A 52 -2.96 5.03 13.15
N ALA A 53 -1.66 5.04 13.48
CA ALA A 53 -0.59 5.10 12.49
C ALA A 53 -0.64 3.93 11.51
N LEU A 54 -0.86 2.71 11.99
CA LEU A 54 -1.02 1.51 11.15
C LEU A 54 -2.26 1.58 10.27
N LEU A 55 -3.39 2.08 10.79
CA LEU A 55 -4.62 2.23 10.02
C LEU A 55 -4.43 3.21 8.85
N ILE A 56 -3.83 4.38 9.13
CA ILE A 56 -3.52 5.38 8.10
C ILE A 56 -2.53 4.82 7.08
N ALA A 57 -1.50 4.10 7.53
CA ALA A 57 -0.54 3.45 6.65
C ALA A 57 -1.22 2.43 5.71
N PHE A 58 -2.16 1.63 6.22
CA PHE A 58 -2.93 0.67 5.42
C PHE A 58 -3.81 1.36 4.38
N THR A 59 -4.54 2.41 4.78
CA THR A 59 -5.37 3.20 3.85
C THR A 59 -4.51 3.83 2.75
N LYS A 60 -3.36 4.42 3.13
CA LYS A 60 -2.41 4.99 2.16
C LYS A 60 -1.90 3.92 1.20
N MET A 61 -1.44 2.78 1.70
CA MET A 61 -0.99 1.65 0.88
C MET A 61 -2.07 1.20 -0.10
N ALA A 62 -3.33 1.09 0.33
CA ALA A 62 -4.44 0.73 -0.54
C ALA A 62 -4.66 1.76 -1.66
N CYS A 63 -4.60 3.06 -1.36
CA CYS A 63 -4.66 4.11 -2.39
C CYS A 63 -3.51 3.98 -3.39
N VAL A 64 -2.26 3.79 -2.92
CA VAL A 64 -1.10 3.60 -3.82
C VAL A 64 -1.29 2.37 -4.72
N MET A 65 -1.74 1.24 -4.16
CA MET A 65 -1.93 0.01 -4.93
C MET A 65 -3.05 0.16 -5.97
N LEU A 66 -4.17 0.81 -5.64
CA LEU A 66 -5.29 0.98 -6.57
C LEU A 66 -4.96 1.95 -7.72
N PHE A 67 -4.31 3.07 -7.42
CA PHE A 67 -4.06 4.14 -8.39
C PHE A 67 -2.66 4.10 -9.02
N PHE A 68 -1.59 4.02 -8.22
CA PHE A 68 -0.20 4.09 -8.70
C PHE A 68 0.26 2.79 -9.38
N MET A 69 -0.13 1.65 -8.81
CA MET A 69 0.14 0.35 -9.43
C MET A 69 -0.87 -0.01 -10.53
N HIS A 70 -1.79 0.91 -10.88
CA HIS A 70 -2.84 0.70 -11.88
C HIS A 70 -3.63 -0.61 -11.71
N VAL A 71 -3.72 -1.14 -10.48
CA VAL A 71 -4.41 -2.42 -10.21
C VAL A 71 -5.90 -2.32 -10.55
N ARG A 72 -6.50 -1.13 -10.44
CA ARG A 72 -7.90 -0.89 -10.79
C ARG A 72 -8.23 -1.06 -12.29
N TRP A 73 -7.24 -0.87 -13.17
CA TRP A 73 -7.35 -1.07 -14.63
C TRP A 73 -6.68 -2.36 -15.09
N SER A 74 -6.05 -3.09 -14.18
CA SER A 74 -5.34 -4.32 -14.48
C SER A 74 -6.30 -5.50 -14.70
N PRO A 75 -5.90 -6.49 -15.50
CA PRO A 75 -6.66 -7.72 -15.70
C PRO A 75 -6.92 -8.49 -14.39
N ARG A 76 -7.98 -9.30 -14.37
CA ARG A 76 -8.45 -10.05 -13.20
C ARG A 76 -7.39 -10.96 -12.55
N LEU A 77 -6.41 -11.41 -13.33
CA LEU A 77 -5.29 -12.21 -12.83
C LEU A 77 -4.44 -11.46 -11.78
N ILE A 78 -4.22 -10.16 -11.97
CA ILE A 78 -3.46 -9.31 -11.04
C ILE A 78 -4.25 -9.13 -9.74
N TRP A 79 -5.56 -8.96 -9.83
CA TRP A 79 -6.44 -8.89 -8.67
C TRP A 79 -6.41 -10.18 -7.83
N LEU A 80 -6.41 -11.34 -8.49
CA LEU A 80 -6.28 -12.63 -7.81
C LEU A 80 -4.93 -12.75 -7.10
N ALA A 81 -3.84 -12.33 -7.75
CA ALA A 81 -2.50 -12.36 -7.15
C ALA A 81 -2.39 -11.45 -5.92
N VAL A 82 -2.98 -10.24 -5.96
CA VAL A 82 -3.04 -9.33 -4.81
C VAL A 82 -3.77 -10.00 -3.64
N VAL A 83 -4.98 -10.53 -3.87
CA VAL A 83 -5.75 -11.20 -2.81
C VAL A 83 -5.01 -12.42 -2.27
N ALA A 84 -4.41 -13.23 -3.15
CA ALA A 84 -3.60 -14.39 -2.75
C ALA A 84 -2.40 -13.99 -1.89
N SER A 85 -1.74 -12.86 -2.18
CA SER A 85 -0.61 -12.38 -1.38
C SER A 85 -1.02 -11.94 0.03
N PHE A 86 -2.15 -11.24 0.17
CA PHE A 86 -2.69 -10.86 1.48
C PHE A 86 -3.19 -12.08 2.26
N PHE A 87 -3.84 -13.02 1.58
CA PHE A 87 -4.27 -14.29 2.18
C PHE A 87 -3.07 -15.09 2.70
N TRP A 88 -2.01 -15.21 1.89
CA TRP A 88 -0.77 -15.87 2.28
C TRP A 88 -0.09 -15.17 3.47
N LEU A 89 0.01 -13.83 3.43
CA LEU A 89 0.56 -13.03 4.52
C LEU A 89 -0.23 -13.23 5.82
N ALA A 90 -1.55 -13.25 5.76
CA ALA A 90 -2.40 -13.46 6.92
C ALA A 90 -2.17 -14.83 7.57
N ILE A 91 -1.95 -15.88 6.76
CA ILE A 91 -1.62 -17.22 7.27
C ILE A 91 -0.26 -17.21 7.98
N MET A 92 0.77 -16.65 7.34
CA MET A 92 2.12 -16.56 7.92
C MET A 92 2.11 -15.76 9.22
N PHE A 93 1.43 -14.61 9.24
CA PHE A 93 1.30 -13.77 10.43
C PHE A 93 0.59 -14.50 11.57
N SER A 94 -0.49 -15.23 11.25
CA SER A 94 -1.22 -16.05 12.23
C SER A 94 -0.33 -17.16 12.83
N TYR A 95 0.48 -17.83 12.02
CA TYR A 95 1.41 -18.84 12.53
C TYR A 95 2.52 -18.24 13.38
N THR A 96 3.09 -17.10 12.96
CA THR A 96 4.09 -16.39 13.76
C THR A 96 3.53 -15.99 15.13
N MET A 97 2.32 -15.41 15.19
CA MET A 97 1.69 -15.06 16.46
C MET A 97 1.43 -16.29 17.34
N GLN A 98 0.96 -17.39 16.75
CA GLN A 98 0.79 -18.65 17.48
C GLN A 98 2.10 -19.19 18.07
N ASP A 99 3.21 -19.10 17.34
CA ASP A 99 4.54 -19.48 17.83
C ASP A 99 4.95 -18.60 19.04
N TYR A 100 4.79 -17.28 18.93
CA TYR A 100 5.08 -16.36 20.04
C TYR A 100 4.21 -16.61 21.27
N LEU A 101 2.91 -16.87 21.09
CA LEU A 101 1.99 -17.15 22.20
C LEU A 101 2.23 -18.51 22.84
N THR A 102 2.63 -19.51 22.04
CA THR A 102 2.90 -20.89 22.51
C THR A 102 4.28 -21.00 23.15
N ARG A 103 5.20 -20.07 22.88
CA ARG A 103 6.41 -19.82 23.68
C ARG A 103 6.04 -19.27 25.06
N ALA A 104 5.25 -20.04 25.81
CA ALA A 104 5.10 -19.88 27.24
C ALA A 104 6.48 -20.01 27.88
N THR A 105 6.89 -18.94 28.56
CA THR A 105 7.93 -18.85 29.60
C THR A 105 8.40 -20.21 30.14
N GLY A 106 9.41 -20.79 29.50
CA GLY A 106 10.09 -21.98 29.97
C GLY A 106 11.56 -21.68 30.23
N VAL A 107 11.99 -21.88 31.48
CA VAL A 107 13.40 -22.00 31.93
C VAL A 107 14.13 -20.73 32.42
N PHE A 108 13.51 -19.88 33.25
CA PHE A 108 14.28 -19.00 34.17
C PHE A 108 13.84 -19.07 35.64
N THR A 109 13.20 -20.16 36.08
CA THR A 109 12.84 -20.32 37.50
C THR A 109 13.08 -21.71 38.09
N GLN A 110 14.19 -22.37 37.70
CA GLN A 110 14.81 -23.41 38.52
C GLN A 110 16.32 -23.44 38.32
#